data_AF-A0A7J3V0T7-F1
#
_entry.id   AF-A0A7J3V0T7-F1
#
_cell.length_a   1.000
_cell.length_b   1.000
_cell.length_c   1.000
_cell.angle_alpha   90.00
_cell.angle_beta   90.00
_cell.angle_gamma   90.00
#
_symmetry.space_group_name_H-M   'P 1'
#
loop_
_entity.id
_entity.type
_entity.pdbx_description
1 polymer ?
#
loop_
_entity_poly.entity_id
_entity_poly.type
_entity_poly.pdbx_seq_one_letter_code
_entity_poly.pdbx_strand_id
1 'polypeptide(L)'
;MSRLQSWRVSTEKELYKIRRYKVGFVFQTFNLLPYLSALENVELPMEGTGKSKREMRERARELLKLVGLAEREDHKPFRLSAGEQQRVAIARALANNPSIVLADEPTGNLDAKTKYEIVRLLGKLNAEQGTTIVMVTHDGAVASHARRVLFLSDGKLLAKEKMGLLAKEKLVCPACGREVQADHAFCPHCGRKL
;
A
#
# COMPACT_ATOMS: atom_id res chain seq x y z
N MET A 1 19.24 -5.70 -3.87
CA MET A 1 18.56 -5.37 -5.15
C MET A 1 18.58 -6.56 -6.12
N SER A 2 17.86 -7.67 -5.85
CA SER A 2 17.90 -8.86 -6.74
C SER A 2 16.59 -9.67 -6.82
N ARG A 3 15.44 -9.14 -6.40
CA ARG A 3 14.17 -9.91 -6.35
C ARG A 3 13.31 -9.86 -7.63
N LEU A 4 13.71 -9.09 -8.63
CA LEU A 4 13.01 -8.99 -9.92
C LEU A 4 13.80 -9.71 -11.03
N GLN A 5 14.12 -11.00 -10.83
CA GLN A 5 14.58 -11.85 -11.93
C GLN A 5 13.50 -11.93 -13.01
N SER A 6 13.88 -12.10 -14.28
CA SER A 6 12.97 -12.13 -15.43
C SER A 6 11.84 -13.14 -15.20
N TRP A 7 10.62 -12.67 -14.96
CA TRP A 7 9.43 -13.51 -14.89
C TRP A 7 9.11 -14.01 -16.31
N ARG A 8 9.72 -15.12 -16.71
CA ARG A 8 9.29 -15.84 -17.91
C ARG A 8 8.05 -16.63 -17.54
N VAL A 9 6.95 -16.32 -18.22
CA VAL A 9 5.68 -16.99 -18.00
C VAL A 9 5.25 -17.64 -19.29
N SER A 10 4.97 -18.94 -19.21
CA SER A 10 4.61 -19.77 -20.35
C SER A 10 3.27 -20.47 -20.19
N THR A 11 2.70 -20.48 -18.97
CA THR A 11 1.43 -21.15 -18.67
C THR A 11 0.57 -20.38 -17.67
N GLU A 12 -0.75 -20.60 -17.68
CA GLU A 12 -1.67 -20.00 -16.69
C GLU A 12 -1.34 -20.44 -15.25
N LYS A 13 -0.84 -21.67 -15.07
CA LYS A 13 -0.41 -22.18 -13.76
C LYS A 13 0.76 -21.38 -13.17
N GLU A 14 1.67 -20.92 -14.02
CA GLU A 14 2.77 -20.04 -13.62
C GLU A 14 2.28 -18.63 -13.31
N LEU A 15 1.38 -18.06 -14.14
CA LEU A 15 0.73 -16.78 -13.86
C LEU A 15 0.02 -16.78 -12.51
N TYR A 16 -0.72 -17.84 -12.23
CA TYR A 16 -1.41 -18.02 -10.96
C TYR A 16 -0.45 -17.98 -9.76
N LYS A 17 0.69 -18.69 -9.84
CA LYS A 17 1.71 -18.67 -8.78
C LYS A 17 2.31 -17.28 -8.60
N ILE A 18 2.59 -16.56 -9.69
CA ILE A 18 3.12 -15.19 -9.62
C ILE A 18 2.10 -14.26 -8.95
N ARG A 19 0.85 -14.26 -9.40
CA ARG A 19 -0.21 -13.44 -8.81
C ARG A 19 -0.40 -13.76 -7.33
N ARG A 20 -0.38 -15.03 -6.96
CA ARG A 20 -0.59 -15.49 -5.59
C ARG A 20 0.56 -15.12 -4.64
N TYR A 21 1.81 -15.31 -5.05
CA TYR A 21 2.97 -15.23 -4.15
C TYR A 21 3.87 -14.01 -4.35
N LYS A 22 3.76 -13.30 -5.48
CA LYS A 22 4.66 -12.19 -5.82
C LYS A 22 3.95 -10.85 -5.90
N VAL A 23 2.65 -10.83 -6.17
CA VAL A 23 1.88 -9.61 -6.42
C VAL A 23 0.78 -9.42 -5.38
N GLY A 24 0.76 -8.26 -4.73
CA GLY A 24 -0.37 -7.77 -3.96
C GLY A 24 -1.15 -6.75 -4.78
N PHE A 25 -2.47 -6.74 -4.67
CA PHE A 25 -3.33 -5.76 -5.34
C PHE A 25 -4.16 -4.97 -4.35
N VAL A 26 -4.16 -3.65 -4.53
CA VAL A 26 -5.00 -2.70 -3.82
C VAL A 26 -5.82 -1.94 -4.86
N PHE A 27 -7.15 -2.01 -4.75
CA PHE A 27 -8.09 -1.43 -5.70
C PHE A 27 -8.69 -0.12 -5.16
N GLN A 28 -9.22 0.71 -6.06
CA GLN A 28 -9.93 1.95 -5.73
C GLN A 28 -11.23 1.69 -4.96
N THR A 29 -12.01 0.71 -5.42
CA THR A 29 -13.11 0.12 -4.65
C THR A 29 -12.53 -1.03 -3.85
N PHE A 30 -12.56 -0.96 -2.51
CA PHE A 30 -11.81 -1.86 -1.61
C PHE A 30 -11.94 -3.36 -1.92
N ASN A 31 -13.02 -3.76 -2.61
CA ASN A 31 -13.32 -5.12 -3.07
C ASN A 31 -13.26 -6.14 -1.93
N LEU A 32 -13.63 -5.73 -0.72
CA LEU A 32 -13.74 -6.60 0.44
C LEU A 32 -15.03 -7.43 0.31
N LEU A 33 -14.97 -8.70 0.74
CA LEU A 33 -16.16 -9.53 0.82
C LEU A 33 -17.02 -9.08 1.99
N PRO A 34 -18.28 -8.64 1.76
CA PRO A 34 -19.08 -7.92 2.75
C PRO A 34 -19.55 -8.79 3.92
N TYR A 35 -19.61 -10.11 3.70
CA TYR A 35 -20.04 -11.09 4.71
C TYR A 35 -18.90 -11.55 5.62
N LEU A 36 -17.65 -11.34 5.22
CA LEU A 36 -16.44 -11.67 5.99
C LEU A 36 -16.03 -10.52 6.91
N SER A 37 -15.39 -10.84 8.04
CA SER A 37 -14.72 -9.86 8.90
C SER A 37 -13.46 -9.28 8.23
N ALA A 38 -12.87 -8.26 8.84
CA ALA A 38 -11.57 -7.72 8.43
C ALA A 38 -10.49 -8.81 8.47
N LEU A 39 -10.47 -9.62 9.53
CA LEU A 39 -9.55 -10.75 9.69
C LEU A 39 -9.73 -11.77 8.57
N GLU A 40 -10.95 -12.21 8.32
CA GLU A 40 -11.27 -13.21 7.29
C GLU A 40 -10.95 -12.69 5.88
N ASN A 41 -11.18 -11.40 5.60
CA ASN A 41 -10.78 -10.78 4.33
C ASN A 41 -9.26 -10.80 4.11
N VAL A 42 -8.47 -10.66 5.18
CA VAL A 42 -7.00 -10.71 5.11
C VAL A 42 -6.49 -12.15 5.06
N GLU A 43 -7.19 -13.12 5.64
CA GLU A 43 -6.88 -14.55 5.55
C GLU A 43 -7.07 -15.11 4.14
N LEU A 44 -8.13 -14.67 3.44
CA LEU A 44 -8.58 -15.22 2.16
C LEU A 44 -7.47 -15.47 1.11
N PRO A 45 -6.51 -14.56 0.85
CA PRO A 45 -5.48 -14.81 -0.15
C PRO A 45 -4.50 -15.93 0.20
N MET A 46 -4.40 -16.31 1.49
CA MET A 46 -3.53 -17.39 1.97
C MET A 46 -4.17 -18.77 1.78
N GLU A 47 -5.46 -18.85 1.46
CA GLU A 47 -6.15 -20.11 1.23
C GLU A 47 -5.51 -20.92 0.09
N GLY A 48 -5.19 -22.19 0.36
CA GLY A 48 -4.51 -23.08 -0.58
C GLY A 48 -3.01 -22.78 -0.78
N THR A 49 -2.37 -22.01 0.10
CA THR A 49 -0.90 -21.82 0.11
C THR A 49 -0.15 -22.90 0.91
N GLY A 50 -0.87 -23.84 1.52
CA GLY A 50 -0.31 -24.86 2.41
C GLY A 50 -0.15 -24.41 3.86
N LYS A 51 -0.43 -23.14 4.18
CA LYS A 51 -0.51 -22.63 5.56
C LYS A 51 -1.69 -23.26 6.29
N SER A 52 -1.49 -23.62 7.56
CA SER A 52 -2.58 -24.01 8.45
C SER A 52 -3.48 -22.82 8.80
N LYS A 53 -4.72 -23.09 9.18
CA LYS A 53 -5.68 -22.05 9.60
C LYS A 53 -5.14 -21.17 10.73
N ARG A 54 -4.38 -21.75 11.66
CA ARG A 54 -3.75 -21.01 12.76
C ARG A 54 -2.70 -20.02 12.24
N GLU A 55 -1.80 -20.46 11.36
CA GLU A 55 -0.76 -19.60 10.78
C GLU A 55 -1.36 -18.47 9.92
N MET A 56 -2.43 -18.76 9.17
CA MET A 56 -3.14 -17.74 8.40
C MET A 56 -3.72 -16.67 9.33
N ARG A 57 -4.37 -17.09 10.42
CA ARG A 57 -4.98 -16.19 11.39
C ARG A 57 -3.97 -15.33 12.13
N GLU A 58 -2.88 -15.94 12.60
CA GLU A 58 -1.78 -15.21 13.24
C GLU A 58 -1.20 -14.15 12.30
N ARG A 59 -0.93 -14.53 11.04
CA ARG A 59 -0.43 -13.59 10.03
C ARG A 59 -1.42 -12.46 9.74
N ALA A 60 -2.70 -12.77 9.60
CA ALA A 60 -3.72 -11.77 9.34
C ALA A 60 -3.83 -10.75 10.48
N ARG A 61 -3.72 -11.20 11.74
CA ARG A 61 -3.68 -10.31 12.91
C ARG A 61 -2.47 -9.40 12.93
N GLU A 62 -1.28 -9.92 12.62
CA GLU A 62 -0.07 -9.10 12.51
C GLU A 62 -0.24 -7.99 11.47
N LEU A 63 -0.82 -8.33 10.31
CA LEU A 63 -1.05 -7.39 9.23
C LEU A 63 -2.10 -6.34 9.60
N LEU A 64 -3.20 -6.75 10.23
CA LEU A 64 -4.20 -5.81 10.75
C LEU A 64 -3.61 -4.87 11.80
N LYS A 65 -2.78 -5.39 12.72
CA LYS A 65 -2.05 -4.56 13.69
C LYS A 65 -1.11 -3.58 12.98
N LEU A 66 -0.36 -4.03 11.97
CA LEU A 66 0.55 -3.19 11.21
C LEU A 66 -0.15 -2.01 10.52
N VAL A 67 -1.37 -2.21 10.03
CA VAL A 67 -2.17 -1.14 9.42
C VAL A 67 -2.99 -0.33 10.42
N GLY A 68 -2.91 -0.63 11.72
CA GLY A 68 -3.57 0.10 12.81
C GLY A 68 -4.99 -0.37 13.16
N LEU A 69 -5.35 -1.61 12.85
CA LEU A 69 -6.69 -2.18 12.98
C LEU A 69 -6.78 -3.39 13.92
N ALA A 70 -5.88 -3.50 14.91
CA ALA A 70 -5.89 -4.62 15.86
C ALA A 70 -7.25 -4.77 16.57
N GLU A 71 -7.84 -3.67 17.03
CA GLU A 71 -9.13 -3.65 17.75
C GLU A 71 -10.36 -3.77 16.83
N ARG A 72 -10.15 -3.98 15.52
CA ARG A 72 -11.21 -4.00 14.50
C ARG A 72 -11.23 -5.33 13.73
N GLU A 73 -10.55 -6.37 14.21
CA GLU A 73 -10.38 -7.62 13.47
C GLU A 73 -11.70 -8.34 13.14
N ASP A 74 -12.68 -8.28 14.04
CA ASP A 74 -13.98 -8.93 13.88
C ASP A 74 -15.02 -8.05 13.15
N HIS A 75 -14.68 -6.82 12.79
CA HIS A 75 -15.60 -5.93 12.11
C HIS A 75 -15.80 -6.34 10.65
N LYS A 76 -17.07 -6.39 10.21
CA LYS A 76 -17.42 -6.54 8.80
C LYS A 76 -17.25 -5.20 8.06
N PRO A 77 -17.04 -5.19 6.72
CA PRO A 77 -16.78 -3.97 5.94
C PRO A 77 -17.77 -2.83 6.18
N PHE A 78 -19.07 -3.11 6.30
CA PHE A 78 -20.08 -2.09 6.55
C PHE A 78 -19.98 -1.39 7.93
N ARG A 79 -19.17 -1.94 8.85
CA ARG A 79 -18.86 -1.35 10.17
C ARG A 79 -17.50 -0.64 10.20
N LEU A 80 -16.86 -0.49 9.05
CA LEU A 80 -15.56 0.16 8.89
C LEU A 80 -15.73 1.42 8.06
N SER A 81 -15.07 2.50 8.46
CA SER A 81 -14.93 3.69 7.61
C SER A 81 -14.20 3.36 6.30
N ALA A 82 -14.33 4.21 5.29
CA ALA A 82 -13.63 4.04 4.01
C ALA A 82 -12.10 3.91 4.20
N GLY A 83 -11.52 4.68 5.11
CA GLY A 83 -10.09 4.59 5.46
C GLY A 83 -9.72 3.27 6.12
N GLU A 84 -10.54 2.78 7.04
CA GLU A 84 -10.33 1.47 7.66
C GLU A 84 -10.49 0.33 6.62
N GLN A 85 -11.49 0.40 5.74
CA GLN A 85 -11.64 -0.57 4.64
C GLN A 85 -10.44 -0.58 3.70
N GLN A 86 -9.87 0.59 3.38
CA GLN A 86 -8.64 0.69 2.60
C GLN A 86 -7.46 0.02 3.31
N ARG A 87 -7.32 0.25 4.62
CA ARG A 87 -6.27 -0.40 5.44
C ARG A 87 -6.43 -1.93 5.45
N VAL A 88 -7.66 -2.45 5.53
CA VAL A 88 -7.93 -3.89 5.38
C VAL A 88 -7.53 -4.38 3.99
N ALA A 89 -7.85 -3.64 2.93
CA ALA A 89 -7.46 -3.99 1.56
C ALA A 89 -5.93 -4.03 1.38
N ILE A 90 -5.19 -3.12 2.02
CA ILE A 90 -3.72 -3.12 2.06
C ILE A 90 -3.20 -4.33 2.84
N ALA A 91 -3.74 -4.61 4.02
CA ALA A 91 -3.37 -5.79 4.80
C ALA A 91 -3.58 -7.08 3.99
N ARG A 92 -4.71 -7.20 3.29
CA ARG A 92 -5.02 -8.32 2.39
C ARG A 92 -4.00 -8.44 1.26
N ALA A 93 -3.60 -7.32 0.64
CA ALA A 93 -2.60 -7.33 -0.43
C ALA A 93 -1.24 -7.87 0.04
N LEU A 94 -0.92 -7.71 1.33
CA LEU A 94 0.34 -8.14 1.95
C LEU A 94 0.33 -9.57 2.48
N ALA A 95 -0.83 -10.25 2.49
CA ALA A 95 -1.04 -11.53 3.15
C ALA A 95 0.01 -12.61 2.78
N ASN A 96 0.37 -12.68 1.50
CA ASN A 96 1.34 -13.64 0.96
C ASN A 96 2.78 -13.11 0.84
N ASN A 97 3.13 -12.02 1.54
CA ASN A 97 4.45 -11.39 1.49
C ASN A 97 4.90 -11.07 0.04
N PRO A 98 4.11 -10.31 -0.73
CA PRO A 98 4.40 -10.04 -2.12
C PRO A 98 5.70 -9.25 -2.29
N SER A 99 6.35 -9.43 -3.43
CA SER A 99 7.52 -8.63 -3.82
C SER A 99 7.11 -7.27 -4.39
N ILE A 100 5.93 -7.19 -4.99
CA ILE A 100 5.34 -5.97 -5.56
C ILE A 100 3.90 -5.81 -5.09
N VAL A 101 3.51 -4.58 -4.75
CA VAL A 101 2.11 -4.18 -4.56
C VAL A 101 1.74 -3.22 -5.66
N LEU A 102 0.67 -3.56 -6.38
CA LEU A 102 0.04 -2.73 -7.40
C LEU A 102 -1.16 -2.04 -6.74
N ALA A 103 -1.13 -0.71 -6.69
CA ALA A 103 -2.14 0.11 -6.05
C ALA A 103 -2.83 1.00 -7.08
N ASP A 104 -4.07 0.66 -7.43
CA ASP A 104 -4.90 1.38 -8.38
C ASP A 104 -5.78 2.39 -7.64
N GLU A 105 -5.42 3.67 -7.74
CA GLU A 105 -6.04 4.80 -7.02
C GLU A 105 -6.41 4.50 -5.55
N PRO A 106 -5.44 4.08 -4.71
CA PRO A 106 -5.71 3.60 -3.34
C PRO A 106 -6.24 4.67 -2.38
N THR A 107 -6.39 5.90 -2.84
CA THR A 107 -6.77 7.06 -2.04
C THR A 107 -7.97 7.82 -2.60
N GLY A 108 -8.56 7.40 -3.74
CA GLY A 108 -9.58 8.19 -4.45
C GLY A 108 -10.82 8.53 -3.62
N ASN A 109 -11.24 7.61 -2.75
CA ASN A 109 -12.48 7.72 -1.96
C ASN A 109 -12.26 8.20 -0.51
N LEU A 110 -11.10 8.78 -0.19
CA LEU A 110 -10.71 9.11 1.19
C LEU A 110 -10.58 10.62 1.40
N ASP A 111 -10.83 11.08 2.63
CA ASP A 111 -10.55 12.45 3.03
C ASP A 111 -9.03 12.72 3.04
N ALA A 112 -8.64 14.00 2.96
CA ALA A 112 -7.24 14.40 2.80
C ALA A 112 -6.30 13.86 3.90
N LYS A 113 -6.78 13.77 5.15
CA LYS A 113 -5.96 13.25 6.26
C LYS A 113 -5.75 11.75 6.08
N THR A 114 -6.82 11.01 5.80
CA THR A 114 -6.76 9.57 5.58
C THR A 114 -5.91 9.22 4.35
N LYS A 115 -6.03 9.97 3.24
CA LYS A 115 -5.18 9.80 2.05
C LYS A 115 -3.70 9.83 2.43
N TYR A 116 -3.31 10.83 3.20
CA TYR A 116 -1.93 11.01 3.63
C TYR A 116 -1.42 9.83 4.46
N GLU A 117 -2.23 9.36 5.41
CA GLU A 117 -1.88 8.22 6.26
C GLU A 117 -1.69 6.92 5.46
N ILE A 118 -2.51 6.70 4.41
CA ILE A 118 -2.37 5.56 3.50
C ILE A 118 -1.07 5.63 2.70
N VAL A 119 -0.75 6.79 2.13
CA VAL A 119 0.49 7.00 1.36
C VAL A 119 1.71 6.79 2.25
N ARG A 120 1.67 7.32 3.48
CA ARG A 120 2.69 7.11 4.51
C ARG A 120 2.88 5.63 4.82
N LEU A 121 1.79 4.90 5.04
CA LEU A 121 1.82 3.46 5.28
C LEU A 121 2.51 2.71 4.13
N LEU A 122 2.16 3.01 2.88
CA LEU A 122 2.79 2.41 1.70
C LEU A 122 4.29 2.76 1.59
N GLY A 123 4.65 4.01 1.89
CA GLY A 123 6.06 4.45 1.95
C GLY A 123 6.86 3.70 3.01
N LYS A 124 6.29 3.51 4.20
CA LYS A 124 6.91 2.75 5.30
C LYS A 124 7.12 1.28 4.92
N LEU A 125 6.13 0.65 4.29
CA LEU A 125 6.24 -0.73 3.77
C LEU A 125 7.38 -0.87 2.75
N ASN A 126 7.53 0.11 1.86
CA ASN A 126 8.63 0.14 0.92
C ASN A 126 10.00 0.26 1.62
N ALA A 127 10.12 1.20 2.56
CA ALA A 127 11.38 1.49 3.24
C ALA A 127 11.82 0.35 4.17
N GLU A 128 10.91 -0.21 4.96
CA GLU A 128 11.25 -1.19 6.00
C GLU A 128 11.25 -2.63 5.50
N GLN A 129 10.31 -2.99 4.61
CA GLN A 129 10.15 -4.39 4.14
C GLN A 129 10.71 -4.62 2.74
N GLY A 130 11.10 -3.56 2.02
CA GLY A 130 11.61 -3.64 0.66
C GLY A 130 10.56 -4.04 -0.38
N THR A 131 9.27 -3.95 -0.03
CA THR A 131 8.16 -4.22 -0.97
C THR A 131 8.14 -3.13 -2.03
N THR A 132 8.16 -3.50 -3.31
CA THR A 132 8.05 -2.53 -4.40
C THR A 132 6.61 -2.06 -4.50
N ILE A 133 6.36 -0.75 -4.45
CA ILE A 133 5.02 -0.18 -4.62
C ILE A 133 4.93 0.48 -5.99
N VAL A 134 3.96 0.09 -6.80
CA VAL A 134 3.59 0.78 -8.03
C VAL A 134 2.18 1.29 -7.84
N MET A 135 2.02 2.60 -7.89
CA MET A 135 0.75 3.25 -7.61
C MET A 135 0.31 4.11 -8.79
N VAL A 136 -0.95 3.97 -9.18
CA VAL A 136 -1.63 4.86 -10.13
C VAL A 136 -2.42 5.88 -9.34
N THR A 137 -2.31 7.15 -9.71
CA THR A 137 -3.07 8.24 -9.08
C THR A 137 -3.15 9.45 -10.01
N HIS A 138 -4.28 10.17 -9.95
CA HIS A 138 -4.44 11.50 -10.52
C HIS A 138 -4.10 12.63 -9.51
N ASP A 139 -3.88 12.30 -8.24
CA ASP A 139 -3.62 13.26 -7.17
C ASP A 139 -2.13 13.61 -7.13
N GLY A 140 -1.79 14.82 -7.59
CA GLY A 140 -0.41 15.30 -7.64
C GLY A 140 0.29 15.37 -6.28
N ALA A 141 -0.46 15.56 -5.19
CA ALA A 141 0.10 15.55 -3.84
C ALA A 141 0.42 14.12 -3.38
N VAL A 142 -0.40 13.14 -3.75
CA VAL A 142 -0.09 11.72 -3.49
C VAL A 142 1.12 11.28 -4.32
N ALA A 143 1.16 11.64 -5.60
CA ALA A 143 2.27 11.32 -6.49
C ALA A 143 3.61 11.90 -6.00
N SER A 144 3.61 13.12 -5.44
CA SER A 144 4.82 13.77 -4.96
C SER A 144 5.50 13.00 -3.82
N HIS A 145 4.78 12.14 -3.09
CA HIS A 145 5.37 11.31 -2.05
C HIS A 145 6.10 10.08 -2.60
N ALA A 146 5.93 9.70 -3.86
CA ALA A 146 6.67 8.58 -4.43
C ALA A 146 8.17 8.90 -4.58
N ARG A 147 9.01 7.86 -4.71
CA ARG A 147 10.42 8.08 -5.08
C ARG A 147 10.55 8.55 -6.53
N ARG A 148 9.77 7.93 -7.43
CA ARG A 148 9.76 8.19 -8.88
C ARG A 148 8.33 8.42 -9.32
N VAL A 149 8.12 9.44 -10.16
CA VAL A 149 6.82 9.77 -10.76
C VAL A 149 6.96 9.73 -12.27
N LEU A 150 6.19 8.84 -12.88
CA LEU A 150 6.07 8.70 -14.32
C LEU A 150 4.72 9.27 -14.76
N PHE A 151 4.70 9.96 -15.90
CA PHE A 151 3.48 10.53 -16.44
C PHE A 151 3.00 9.71 -17.63
N LEU A 152 1.70 9.43 -17.68
CA LEU A 152 1.05 8.71 -18.77
C LEU A 152 0.04 9.65 -19.44
N SER A 153 0.04 9.70 -20.78
CA SER A 153 -0.96 10.42 -21.59
C SER A 153 -1.29 9.58 -22.81
N ASP A 154 -2.58 9.40 -23.11
CA ASP A 154 -3.06 8.67 -24.30
C ASP A 154 -2.41 7.28 -24.47
N GLY A 155 -2.28 6.55 -23.35
CA GLY A 155 -1.66 5.22 -23.31
C GLY A 155 -0.14 5.20 -23.50
N LYS A 156 0.53 6.36 -23.56
CA LYS A 156 1.98 6.49 -23.74
C LYS A 156 2.64 7.10 -22.51
N LEU A 157 3.77 6.53 -22.10
CA LEU A 157 4.63 7.16 -21.09
C LEU A 157 5.27 8.40 -21.70
N LEU A 158 5.13 9.53 -21.01
CA LEU A 158 5.83 10.75 -21.38
C LEU A 158 7.31 10.62 -20.96
N ALA A 159 8.21 11.21 -21.74
CA ALA A 159 9.64 11.25 -21.41
C ALA A 159 9.95 12.05 -20.12
N LYS A 160 8.96 12.76 -19.59
CA LYS A 160 9.06 13.52 -18.35
C LYS A 160 9.02 12.55 -17.16
N GLU A 161 10.10 12.52 -16.38
CA GLU A 161 10.17 11.86 -15.08
C GLU A 161 10.38 12.93 -13.99
N LYS A 162 9.79 12.73 -12.81
CA LYS A 162 10.11 13.53 -11.62
C LYS A 162 10.54 12.62 -10.47
N MET A 163 11.53 13.09 -9.70
CA MET A 163 11.83 12.53 -8.39
C MET A 163 10.88 13.15 -7.36
N GLY A 164 10.22 12.32 -6.56
CA GLY A 164 9.38 12.82 -5.47
C GLY A 164 10.11 12.89 -4.12
N LEU A 165 9.36 13.14 -3.06
CA LEU A 165 9.87 13.46 -1.73
C LEU A 165 10.60 12.28 -1.09
N LEU A 166 10.17 11.03 -1.30
CA LEU A 166 10.87 9.84 -0.81
C LEU A 166 12.24 9.63 -1.46
N ALA A 167 12.59 10.36 -2.51
CA ALA A 167 13.93 10.33 -3.10
C ALA A 167 14.93 11.24 -2.37
N LYS A 168 14.45 12.17 -1.54
CA LYS A 168 15.30 13.12 -0.83
C LYS A 168 15.75 12.48 0.48
N GLU A 169 17.05 12.22 0.61
CA GLU A 169 17.66 11.65 1.83
C GLU A 169 17.45 12.55 3.06
N LYS A 170 17.28 13.85 2.85
CA LYS A 170 16.95 14.84 3.87
C LYS A 170 15.87 15.78 3.34
N LEU A 171 14.69 15.73 3.94
CA LEU A 171 13.66 16.75 3.73
C LEU A 171 13.79 17.80 4.80
N VAL A 172 13.57 19.06 4.43
CA VAL A 172 13.73 20.20 5.32
C VAL A 172 12.43 20.99 5.28
N CYS A 173 11.90 21.33 6.46
CA CYS A 173 10.70 22.15 6.54
C CYS A 173 10.98 23.55 5.95
N PRO A 174 10.21 24.02 4.94
CA PRO A 174 10.44 25.32 4.34
C PRO A 174 10.16 26.48 5.30
N ALA A 175 9.41 26.25 6.38
CA ALA A 175 9.08 27.27 7.36
C ALA A 175 10.10 27.41 8.50
N CYS A 176 10.72 26.33 8.95
CA CYS A 176 11.63 26.36 10.12
C CYS A 176 13.03 25.82 9.86
N GLY A 177 13.31 25.33 8.65
CA GLY A 177 14.65 24.85 8.27
C GLY A 177 15.11 23.58 8.98
N ARG A 178 14.26 22.92 9.78
CA ARG A 178 14.59 21.66 10.44
C ARG A 178 14.33 20.46 9.56
N GLU A 179 15.14 19.42 9.74
CA GLU A 179 14.94 18.13 9.07
C GLU A 179 13.57 17.57 9.44
N VAL A 180 12.88 17.06 8.42
CA VAL A 180 11.58 16.40 8.53
C VAL A 180 11.64 15.11 7.73
N GLN A 181 10.79 14.16 8.08
CA GLN A 181 10.65 12.93 7.32
C GLN A 181 9.61 13.13 6.19
N ALA A 182 9.73 12.34 5.12
CA ALA A 182 8.82 12.38 3.97
C ALA A 182 7.36 12.06 4.31
N ASP A 183 7.13 11.51 5.50
CA ASP A 183 5.87 11.06 6.01
C ASP A 183 5.26 12.01 7.07
N HIS A 184 5.78 13.24 7.18
CA HIS A 184 5.15 14.32 7.93
C HIS A 184 4.26 15.21 7.02
N ALA A 185 2.95 15.25 7.28
CA ALA A 185 2.03 16.21 6.63
C ALA A 185 2.19 17.63 7.19
N PHE A 186 2.58 17.69 8.45
CA PHE A 186 2.88 18.90 9.20
C PHE A 186 4.24 18.73 9.85
N CYS A 187 5.04 19.79 9.89
CA CYS A 187 6.33 19.77 10.53
C CYS A 187 6.15 19.50 12.04
N PRO A 188 6.80 18.46 12.60
CA PRO A 188 6.71 18.15 14.03
C PRO A 188 7.33 19.23 14.92
N HIS A 189 8.11 20.15 14.33
CA HIS A 189 8.79 21.21 15.07
C HIS A 189 8.02 22.53 15.11
N CYS A 190 7.28 22.87 14.05
CA CYS A 190 6.60 24.18 13.96
C CYS A 190 5.10 24.07 13.64
N GLY A 191 4.57 22.86 13.44
CA GLY A 191 3.15 22.63 13.15
C GLY A 191 2.66 23.10 11.78
N ARG A 192 3.53 23.68 10.94
CA ARG A 192 3.15 24.12 9.59
C ARG A 192 3.13 22.97 8.60
N LYS A 193 2.25 23.06 7.60
CA LYS A 193 2.11 22.08 6.52
C LYS A 193 3.40 22.00 5.68
N LEU A 194 3.82 20.78 5.35
CA LEU A 194 5.02 20.48 4.55
C LEU A 194 4.71 20.33 3.06
#